data_AF-A0A0N0D089-F1
#
_entry.id   AF-A0A0N0D089-F1
#
_cell.length_a   1.000
_cell.length_b   1.000
_cell.length_c   1.000
_cell.angle_alpha   90.00
_cell.angle_beta   90.00
_cell.angle_gamma   90.00
#
_symmetry.space_group_name_H-M   'P 1'
#
loop_
_entity.id
_entity.type
_entity.pdbx_description
1 polymer ?
#
loop_
_entity_poly.entity_id
_entity_poly.type
_entity_poly.pdbx_seq_one_letter_code
_entity_poly.pdbx_strand_id
1 'polypeptide(L)'
;MVEPGSMLVWHADYVDHVDEKSLIKSFEGFLEEITFKVLGVSKDKWKASINALKKVVKRIWIGFCHRHCKKNFWDSLLKYQKETSCTDQTVRELYQEFKLIIDKSTSKSNHDIDDAFIERGDTLRALYI
;
A
#
# COMPACT_ATOMS: atom_id res chain seq x y z
N MET A 1 -15.83 18.02 -7.45
CA MET A 1 -15.85 18.45 -6.03
C MET A 1 -15.41 17.24 -5.23
N VAL A 2 -14.20 17.25 -4.67
CA VAL A 2 -13.61 16.10 -3.97
C VAL A 2 -14.09 16.13 -2.52
N GLU A 3 -14.60 15.00 -2.04
CA GLU A 3 -15.29 14.90 -0.75
C GLU A 3 -14.29 15.00 0.43
N PRO A 4 -14.44 15.96 1.37
CA PRO A 4 -13.48 16.21 2.45
C PRO A 4 -13.29 15.07 3.45
N GLY A 5 -14.19 14.08 3.47
CA GLY A 5 -14.10 12.90 4.33
C GLY A 5 -13.35 11.72 3.72
N SER A 6 -13.02 11.78 2.42
CA SER A 6 -12.33 10.69 1.75
C SER A 6 -10.82 10.78 1.99
N MET A 7 -10.24 9.78 2.66
CA MET A 7 -8.79 9.57 2.67
C MET A 7 -8.34 9.33 1.23
N LEU A 8 -7.97 10.39 0.52
CA LEU A 8 -7.62 10.31 -0.89
C LEU A 8 -6.25 9.63 -1.02
N VAL A 9 -6.25 8.36 -1.42
CA VAL A 9 -5.04 7.62 -1.81
C VAL A 9 -4.74 7.96 -3.26
N TRP A 10 -3.67 8.71 -3.49
CA TRP A 10 -3.25 9.07 -4.84
C TRP A 10 -2.40 7.96 -5.48
N HIS A 11 -2.77 7.56 -6.70
CA HIS A 11 -2.01 6.62 -7.53
C HIS A 11 -1.39 7.40 -8.69
N ALA A 12 -0.09 7.70 -8.59
CA ALA A 12 0.68 8.19 -9.71
C ALA A 12 1.36 7.01 -10.40
N ASP A 13 0.86 6.62 -11.56
CA ASP A 13 1.56 5.72 -12.46
C ASP A 13 2.50 6.52 -13.38
N TYR A 14 3.80 6.29 -13.17
CA TYR A 14 4.96 6.49 -14.04
C TYR A 14 5.26 7.86 -14.67
N VAL A 15 6.47 8.34 -14.38
CA VAL A 15 7.37 9.02 -15.33
C VAL A 15 8.71 8.28 -15.26
N ASP A 16 9.30 7.91 -16.39
CA ASP A 16 10.52 7.12 -16.50
C ASP A 16 11.66 7.62 -15.60
N HIS A 17 12.22 6.74 -14.76
CA HIS A 17 13.55 6.80 -14.11
C HIS A 17 14.17 8.19 -13.89
N VAL A 18 13.39 9.15 -13.40
CA VAL A 18 13.85 10.50 -13.10
C VAL A 18 14.66 10.50 -11.81
N ASP A 19 15.74 11.26 -11.74
CA ASP A 19 16.55 11.34 -10.53
C ASP A 19 15.78 11.93 -9.32
N GLU A 20 16.25 11.62 -8.11
CA GLU A 20 15.60 12.05 -6.87
C GLU A 20 15.40 13.58 -6.77
N LYS A 21 16.34 14.38 -7.29
CA LYS A 21 16.28 15.85 -7.20
C LYS A 21 15.15 16.40 -8.07
N SER A 22 14.97 15.85 -9.26
CA SER A 22 13.88 16.20 -10.15
C SER A 22 12.51 15.78 -9.57
N LEU A 23 12.45 14.61 -8.93
CA LEU A 23 11.23 14.15 -8.23
C LEU A 23 10.86 15.05 -7.05
N ILE A 24 11.84 15.52 -6.27
CA ILE A 24 11.60 16.46 -5.16
C ILE A 24 10.89 17.72 -5.68
N LYS A 25 11.43 18.35 -6.72
CA LYS A 25 10.83 19.55 -7.31
C LYS A 25 9.41 19.30 -7.84
N SER A 26 9.21 18.15 -8.49
CA SER A 26 7.90 17.77 -9.01
C SER A 26 6.87 17.61 -7.88
N PHE A 27 7.25 16.96 -6.78
CA PHE A 27 6.37 16.81 -5.62
C PHE A 27 6.15 18.13 -4.88
N GLU A 28 7.15 18.99 -4.74
CA GLU A 28 6.99 20.33 -4.17
C GLU A 28 5.96 21.14 -4.97
N GLY A 29 6.12 21.22 -6.29
CA GLY A 29 5.16 21.92 -7.15
C GLY A 29 3.75 21.32 -7.09
N PHE A 30 3.62 19.99 -7.01
CA PHE A 30 2.31 19.36 -6.82
C PHE A 30 1.66 19.75 -5.49
N LEU A 31 2.43 19.82 -4.40
CA LEU A 31 1.88 20.19 -3.09
C LEU A 31 1.42 21.65 -3.02
N GLU A 32 1.97 22.53 -3.85
CA GLU A 32 1.51 23.92 -3.97
C GLU A 32 0.11 24.01 -4.62
N GLU A 33 -0.25 23.03 -5.46
CA GLU A 33 -1.49 23.03 -6.25
C GLU A 33 -2.66 22.30 -5.56
N ILE A 34 -2.41 21.51 -4.52
CA ILE A 34 -3.46 20.76 -3.82
C ILE A 34 -3.97 21.50 -2.59
N THR A 35 -5.26 21.34 -2.30
CA THR A 35 -5.92 21.91 -1.12
C THR A 35 -6.11 20.89 0.02
N PHE A 36 -5.74 19.64 -0.20
CA PHE A 36 -5.88 18.55 0.77
C PHE A 36 -4.54 18.09 1.33
N LYS A 37 -4.56 17.52 2.53
CA LYS A 37 -3.38 16.96 3.17
C LYS A 37 -3.12 15.54 2.68
N VAL A 38 -1.91 15.28 2.18
CA VAL A 38 -1.47 13.92 1.85
C VAL A 38 -1.10 13.18 3.13
N LEU A 39 -1.83 12.11 3.45
CA LEU A 39 -1.54 11.24 4.60
C LEU A 39 -0.71 10.01 4.21
N GLY A 40 -0.91 9.52 2.98
CA GLY A 40 -0.17 8.38 2.47
C GLY A 40 -0.24 8.22 0.97
N VAL A 41 0.66 7.40 0.44
CA VAL A 41 0.80 7.09 -0.99
C VAL A 41 1.04 5.61 -1.16
N SER A 42 0.46 5.03 -2.20
CA SER A 42 0.75 3.67 -2.63
C SER A 42 1.61 3.71 -3.89
N LYS A 43 2.84 3.17 -3.84
CA LYS A 43 3.79 3.19 -4.97
C LYS A 43 4.57 1.88 -5.09
N ASP A 44 5.33 1.77 -6.18
CA ASP A 44 6.29 0.67 -6.38
C ASP A 44 7.52 0.79 -5.46
N LYS A 45 8.47 -0.14 -5.60
CA LYS A 45 9.71 -0.18 -4.78
C LYS A 45 10.76 0.85 -5.23
N TRP A 46 10.40 1.88 -5.99
CA TRP A 46 11.37 2.80 -6.55
C TRP A 46 11.95 3.75 -5.48
N LYS A 47 13.20 3.48 -5.09
CA LYS A 47 13.88 4.14 -3.97
C LYS A 47 13.97 5.67 -4.11
N ALA A 48 14.28 6.18 -5.30
CA ALA A 48 14.40 7.63 -5.52
C ALA A 48 13.07 8.34 -5.24
N SER A 49 11.95 7.78 -5.72
CA SER A 49 10.61 8.31 -5.47
C SER A 49 10.21 8.26 -3.99
N ILE A 50 10.54 7.16 -3.30
CA ILE A 50 10.30 7.01 -1.86
C ILE A 50 11.09 8.07 -1.06
N ASN A 51 12.37 8.27 -1.38
CA ASN A 51 13.21 9.26 -0.72
C ASN A 51 12.70 10.68 -0.96
N ALA A 52 12.39 11.01 -2.22
CA ALA A 52 11.83 12.31 -2.58
C ALA A 52 10.52 12.58 -1.81
N LEU A 53 9.60 11.62 -1.78
CA LEU A 53 8.34 11.74 -1.02
C LEU A 53 8.58 11.97 0.48
N LYS A 54 9.47 11.20 1.11
CA LYS A 54 9.80 11.36 2.54
C LYS A 54 10.42 12.71 2.87
N LYS A 55 11.12 13.31 1.90
CA LYS A 55 11.75 14.62 2.05
C LYS A 55 10.73 15.76 1.97
N VAL A 56 9.78 15.65 1.05
CA VAL A 56 8.78 16.70 0.79
C VAL A 56 7.58 16.58 1.75
N VAL A 57 7.10 15.38 2.03
CA VAL A 57 5.95 15.13 2.93
C VAL A 57 6.43 14.45 4.21
N LYS A 58 6.54 15.24 5.28
CA LYS A 58 6.92 14.70 6.60
C LYS A 58 5.83 13.75 7.12
N ARG A 59 6.26 12.62 7.69
CA ARG A 59 5.39 11.59 8.31
C ARG A 59 4.38 10.94 7.33
N ILE A 60 4.71 10.92 6.03
CA ILE A 60 3.89 10.23 5.02
C ILE A 60 3.90 8.71 5.22
N TRP A 61 2.73 8.08 5.15
CA TRP A 61 2.61 6.62 5.07
C TRP A 61 2.86 6.15 3.63
N ILE A 62 3.78 5.20 3.43
CA ILE A 62 4.11 4.68 2.10
C ILE A 62 3.71 3.22 2.03
N GLY A 63 2.60 2.95 1.35
CA GLY A 63 2.15 1.62 0.99
C GLY A 63 2.79 1.14 -0.31
N PHE A 64 2.86 -0.18 -0.49
CA PHE A 64 3.23 -0.78 -1.76
C PHE A 64 2.01 -0.94 -2.65
N CYS A 65 2.16 -0.70 -3.95
CA CYS A 65 1.10 -0.97 -4.92
C CYS A 65 0.65 -2.43 -4.87
N HIS A 66 -0.59 -2.72 -5.26
CA HIS A 66 -1.20 -4.05 -5.07
C HIS A 66 -0.37 -5.20 -5.62
N ARG A 67 0.31 -5.00 -6.75
CA ARG A 67 1.24 -5.98 -7.32
C ARG A 67 2.37 -6.32 -6.35
N HIS A 68 3.03 -5.29 -5.79
CA HIS A 68 4.13 -5.47 -4.86
C HIS A 68 3.65 -5.92 -3.48
N CYS A 69 2.47 -5.49 -3.05
CA CYS A 69 1.83 -5.94 -1.82
C CYS A 69 1.56 -7.45 -1.86
N LYS A 70 0.92 -7.95 -2.93
CA LYS A 70 0.71 -9.40 -3.16
C LYS A 70 2.00 -10.19 -3.17
N LYS A 71 3.02 -9.70 -3.90
CA LYS A 71 4.33 -10.35 -3.95
C LYS A 71 4.98 -10.43 -2.57
N ASN A 72 5.02 -9.31 -1.83
CA ASN A 72 5.62 -9.28 -0.50
C ASN A 72 4.88 -10.22 0.46
N PHE A 73 3.56 -10.26 0.40
CA PHE A 73 2.77 -11.16 1.24
C PHE A 73 3.06 -12.62 0.93
N TRP A 74 3.14 -12.99 -0.35
CA TRP A 74 3.56 -14.33 -0.76
C TRP A 74 4.96 -14.68 -0.25
N ASP A 75 5.93 -13.78 -0.42
CA ASP A 75 7.30 -13.97 0.05
C ASP A 75 7.34 -14.16 1.59
N SER A 76 6.50 -13.44 2.34
CA SER A 76 6.36 -13.60 3.79
C SER A 76 5.72 -14.94 4.18
N LEU A 77 4.69 -15.39 3.45
CA LEU A 77 4.08 -16.70 3.69
C LEU A 77 5.08 -17.85 3.46
N LEU A 78 5.94 -17.72 2.44
CA LEU A 78 7.01 -18.71 2.22
C LEU A 78 8.05 -18.73 3.34
N LYS A 79 8.31 -17.60 4.00
CA LYS A 79 9.18 -17.56 5.19
C LYS A 79 8.49 -18.19 6.39
N TYR A 80 7.25 -17.80 6.65
CA TYR A 80 6.40 -18.38 7.69
C TYR A 80 6.31 -19.90 7.56
N GLN A 81 6.15 -20.41 6.34
CA GLN A 81 6.12 -21.84 6.06
C GLN A 81 7.42 -22.54 6.50
N LYS A 82 8.58 -21.95 6.20
CA LYS A 82 9.87 -22.50 6.62
C LYS A 82 10.04 -22.50 8.13
N GLU A 83 9.51 -21.48 8.81
CA GLU A 83 9.61 -21.33 10.26
C GLU A 83 8.64 -22.26 11.02
N THR A 84 7.46 -22.51 10.47
CA THR A 84 6.39 -23.27 11.14
C THR A 84 6.16 -24.67 10.59
N SER A 85 6.81 -25.03 9.48
CA SER A 85 6.60 -26.28 8.74
C SER A 85 5.13 -26.52 8.33
N CYS A 86 4.34 -25.44 8.17
CA CYS A 86 2.97 -25.56 7.74
C CYS A 86 2.87 -26.07 6.29
N THR A 87 1.71 -26.63 5.92
CA THR A 87 1.53 -27.23 4.60
C THR A 87 1.48 -26.17 3.49
N ASP A 88 1.84 -26.58 2.26
CA ASP A 88 1.66 -25.75 1.06
C ASP A 88 0.20 -25.30 0.88
N GLN A 89 -0.75 -26.16 1.27
CA GLN A 89 -2.18 -25.86 1.18
C GLN A 89 -2.54 -24.67 2.05
N THR A 90 -2.09 -24.65 3.31
CA THR A 90 -2.30 -23.54 4.25
C THR A 90 -1.74 -22.23 3.71
N VAL A 91 -0.53 -22.25 3.13
CA VAL A 91 0.07 -21.06 2.50
C VAL A 91 -0.78 -20.54 1.34
N ARG A 92 -1.28 -21.43 0.48
CA ARG A 92 -2.11 -21.05 -0.67
C ARG A 92 -3.46 -20.48 -0.23
N GLU A 93 -4.09 -21.07 0.78
CA GLU A 93 -5.37 -20.59 1.32
C GLU A 93 -5.22 -19.17 1.88
N LEU A 94 -4.23 -18.94 2.74
CA LEU A 94 -3.93 -17.60 3.29
C LEU A 94 -3.66 -16.58 2.17
N TYR A 95 -2.91 -16.97 1.14
CA TYR A 95 -2.67 -16.09 -0.01
C TYR A 95 -3.93 -15.77 -0.79
N GLN A 96 -4.82 -16.74 -1.03
CA GLN A 96 -6.06 -16.50 -1.77
C GLN A 96 -7.01 -15.60 -0.99
N GLU A 97 -7.14 -15.81 0.33
CA GLU A 97 -7.93 -14.93 1.20
C GLU A 97 -7.43 -13.49 1.11
N PHE A 98 -6.13 -13.28 1.31
CA PHE A 98 -5.50 -11.97 1.17
C PHE A 98 -5.72 -11.36 -0.22
N LYS A 99 -5.50 -12.14 -1.29
CA LYS A 99 -5.66 -11.70 -2.67
C LYS A 99 -7.10 -11.22 -2.93
N LEU A 100 -8.09 -11.96 -2.45
CA LEU A 100 -9.51 -11.60 -2.59
C LEU A 100 -9.82 -10.26 -1.91
N ILE A 101 -9.25 -10.01 -0.73
CA ILE A 101 -9.42 -8.74 -0.01
C ILE A 101 -8.85 -7.58 -0.83
N ILE A 102 -7.61 -7.73 -1.32
CA ILE A 102 -6.96 -6.70 -2.14
C ILE A 102 -7.76 -6.46 -3.42
N ASP A 103 -8.22 -7.52 -4.09
CA ASP A 103 -9.02 -7.38 -5.32
C ASP A 103 -10.36 -6.69 -5.05
N LYS A 104 -11.05 -7.03 -3.95
CA LYS A 104 -12.30 -6.37 -3.54
C LYS A 104 -12.10 -4.89 -3.17
N SER A 105 -10.98 -4.54 -2.53
CA SER A 105 -10.66 -3.14 -2.17
C SER A 105 -10.52 -2.21 -3.38
N THR A 106 -10.38 -2.78 -4.58
CA THR A 106 -10.33 -2.04 -5.85
C THR A 106 -11.60 -2.10 -6.68
N SER A 107 -12.59 -2.89 -6.26
CA SER A 107 -13.88 -2.94 -6.94
C SER A 107 -14.68 -1.69 -6.60
N LYS A 108 -15.18 -0.98 -7.63
CA LYS A 108 -15.96 0.27 -7.53
C LYS A 108 -17.22 0.18 -6.64
N SER A 109 -17.54 -0.98 -6.07
CA SER A 109 -18.82 -1.32 -5.46
C SER A 109 -18.82 -1.47 -3.94
N ASN A 110 -17.68 -1.42 -3.24
CA ASN A 110 -17.65 -1.68 -1.79
C ASN A 110 -17.27 -0.43 -0.99
N HIS A 111 -18.28 0.32 -0.55
CA HIS A 111 -18.15 1.30 0.54
C HIS A 111 -18.30 0.68 1.94
N ASP A 112 -18.67 -0.60 2.03
CA ASP A 112 -18.84 -1.29 3.32
C ASP A 112 -17.73 -2.33 3.50
N ILE A 113 -16.72 -1.97 4.30
CA ILE A 113 -15.79 -2.93 4.88
C ILE A 113 -16.55 -3.60 6.03
N ASP A 114 -16.87 -4.88 5.85
CA ASP A 114 -17.62 -5.71 6.82
C ASP A 114 -16.92 -5.72 8.19
N ASP A 115 -17.61 -5.30 9.25
CA ASP A 115 -17.06 -5.12 10.63
C ASP A 115 -16.46 -6.42 11.20
N ALA A 116 -16.91 -7.59 10.71
CA ALA A 116 -16.35 -8.89 11.06
C ALA A 116 -14.87 -9.06 10.67
N PHE A 117 -14.33 -8.18 9.82
CA PHE A 117 -12.94 -8.22 9.37
C PHE A 117 -11.99 -7.45 10.31
N ILE A 118 -12.49 -6.45 11.05
CA ILE A 118 -11.68 -5.66 12.00
C ILE A 118 -11.18 -6.54 13.14
N GLU A 119 -12.01 -7.45 13.65
CA GLU A 119 -11.64 -8.37 14.74
C GLU A 119 -10.54 -9.39 14.34
N ARG A 120 -10.42 -9.75 13.06
CA ARG A 120 -9.34 -10.65 12.58
C ARG A 120 -8.12 -9.90 12.03
N GLY A 121 -8.26 -8.62 11.70
CA GLY A 121 -7.16 -7.75 11.27
C GLY A 121 -6.14 -7.47 12.38
N ASP A 122 -6.54 -7.52 13.65
CA ASP A 122 -5.62 -7.41 14.78
C ASP A 122 -4.61 -8.58 14.83
N THR A 123 -4.99 -9.76 14.34
CA THR A 123 -4.08 -10.91 14.19
C THR A 123 -3.03 -10.68 13.11
N LEU A 124 -3.36 -9.94 12.04
CA LEU A 124 -2.41 -9.58 10.97
C LEU A 124 -1.51 -8.40 11.36
N ARG A 125 -1.97 -7.51 12.27
CA ARG A 125 -1.12 -6.49 12.88
C ARG A 125 0.04 -7.10 13.65
N ALA A 126 -0.16 -8.24 14.31
CA ALA A 126 0.89 -8.96 15.02
C ALA A 126 1.99 -9.54 14.10
N LEU A 127 1.72 -9.71 12.80
CA LEU A 127 2.72 -10.18 11.81
C LEU A 127 3.55 -9.04 11.19
N TYR A 128 3.24 -7.78 11.50
CA TYR A 128 3.86 -6.58 10.94
C TYR A 128 4.57 -5.70 11.98
N ILE A 129 4.74 -6.17 13.23
CA ILE A 129 5.59 -5.52 14.25
C ILE A 129 6.98 -6.17 14.23
#